data_AF-A0A645F9A2-F1
#
_entry.id   AF-A0A645F9A2-F1
#
_cell.length_a   1.000
_cell.length_b   1.000
_cell.length_c   1.000
_cell.angle_alpha   90.00
_cell.angle_beta   90.00
_cell.angle_gamma   90.00
#
_symmetry.space_group_name_H-M   'P 1'
#
loop_
_entity.id
_entity.type
_entity.pdbx_description
1 polymer ?
#
loop_
_entity_poly.entity_id
_entity_poly.type
_entity_poly.pdbx_seq_one_letter_code
_entity_poly.pdbx_strand_id
1 'polypeptide(L)'
;MGARDGKYFIQCGNKVCDEHTVLIKERIDFLNTLDKPELRKYYKERIRAENVNPQSKGAGVGLIEIARRASSKIEYEFTPLEDGYSFFTMFVTVG
;
A
#
# COMPACT_ATOMS: atom_id res chain seq x y z
N MET A 1 -0.89 14.86 6.57
CA MET A 1 -1.17 15.39 5.21
C MET A 1 -0.27 16.58 5.00
N GLY A 2 0.32 16.71 3.82
CA GLY A 2 1.18 17.84 3.47
C GLY A 2 0.98 18.25 2.01
N ALA A 3 1.68 19.29 1.59
CA ALA A 3 1.73 19.73 0.20
C ALA A 3 3.19 19.82 -0.26
N ARG A 4 3.48 19.30 -1.45
CA ARG A 4 4.80 19.33 -2.09
C ARG A 4 4.59 19.54 -3.59
N ASP A 5 5.30 20.51 -4.18
CA ASP A 5 5.26 20.81 -5.61
C ASP A 5 3.82 21.04 -6.15
N GLY A 6 2.97 21.69 -5.35
CA GLY A 6 1.57 21.96 -5.70
C GLY A 6 0.64 20.74 -5.64
N LYS A 7 1.12 19.59 -5.14
CA LYS A 7 0.32 18.37 -4.94
C LYS A 7 0.17 18.07 -3.46
N TYR A 8 -0.97 17.50 -3.09
CA TYR A 8 -1.19 17.03 -1.73
C TYR A 8 -0.67 15.61 -1.58
N PHE A 9 -0.11 15.30 -0.41
CA PHE A 9 0.26 13.93 -0.08
C PHE A 9 -0.24 13.54 1.32
N ILE A 10 -0.50 12.25 1.45
CA ILE A 10 -0.80 11.59 2.71
C ILE A 10 0.42 10.77 3.07
N GLN A 11 0.97 11.00 4.26
CA GLN A 11 2.02 10.19 4.86
C GLN A 11 1.43 9.41 6.02
N CYS A 12 1.71 8.12 6.05
CA CYS A 12 1.36 7.22 7.15
C CYS A 12 2.60 6.43 7.54
N GLY A 13 2.69 5.97 8.78
CA GLY A 13 3.74 5.05 9.19
C GLY A 13 3.38 4.24 10.42
N ASN A 14 3.94 3.03 10.50
CA ASN A 14 3.72 2.10 11.60
C ASN A 14 4.91 1.13 11.76
N LYS A 15 5.09 0.62 12.99
CA LYS A 15 6.02 -0.47 13.26
C LYS A 15 5.53 -1.76 12.59
N VAL A 16 6.45 -2.51 11.98
CA VAL A 16 6.19 -3.81 11.34
C VAL A 16 7.32 -4.77 11.71
N CYS A 17 7.03 -6.07 11.85
CA CYS A 17 8.09 -7.06 12.01
C CYS A 17 8.87 -7.20 10.70
N ASP A 18 10.18 -7.46 10.78
CA ASP A 18 11.04 -7.55 9.60
C ASP A 18 10.59 -8.64 8.63
N GLU A 19 10.06 -9.75 9.13
CA GLU A 19 9.47 -10.84 8.33
C GLU A 19 8.33 -10.37 7.42
N HIS A 20 7.60 -9.33 7.82
CA HIS A 20 6.49 -8.77 7.04
C HIS A 20 6.95 -7.72 6.02
N THR A 21 8.17 -7.19 6.12
CA THR A 21 8.66 -6.12 5.23
C THR A 21 8.71 -6.59 3.78
N VAL A 22 9.18 -7.82 3.54
CA VAL A 22 9.26 -8.43 2.21
C VAL A 22 7.88 -8.52 1.56
N LEU A 23 6.89 -9.02 2.30
CA LEU A 23 5.52 -9.15 1.81
C LEU A 23 4.88 -7.79 1.48
N ILE A 24 5.09 -6.79 2.35
CA ILE A 24 4.57 -5.43 2.13
C ILE A 24 5.24 -4.82 0.89
N LYS A 25 6.57 -4.98 0.77
CA LYS A 25 7.39 -4.50 -0.36
C LYS A 25 6.88 -5.07 -1.68
N GLU A 26 6.83 -6.40 -1.81
CA GLU A 26 6.38 -7.09 -3.01
C GLU A 26 4.98 -6.65 -3.42
N ARG A 27 4.10 -6.42 -2.45
CA ARG A 27 2.72 -6.00 -2.70
C ARG A 27 2.65 -4.57 -3.23
N ILE A 28 3.37 -3.63 -2.65
CA ILE A 28 3.37 -2.23 -3.13
C ILE A 28 4.06 -2.15 -4.49
N ASP A 29 5.18 -2.86 -4.68
CA ASP A 29 5.91 -2.93 -5.95
C ASP A 29 5.01 -3.46 -7.06
N PHE A 30 4.29 -4.55 -6.83
CA PHE A 30 3.30 -5.09 -7.78
C PHE A 30 2.19 -4.08 -8.09
N LEU A 31 1.63 -3.40 -7.08
CA LEU A 31 0.59 -2.40 -7.34
C LEU A 31 1.11 -1.21 -8.16
N ASN A 32 2.37 -0.84 -7.96
CA ASN A 32 3.04 0.22 -8.71
C ASN A 32 3.39 -0.18 -10.16
N THR A 33 3.25 -1.45 -10.55
CA THR A 33 3.37 -1.87 -11.96
C THR A 33 2.06 -1.76 -12.72
N LEU A 34 0.92 -1.66 -12.03
CA LEU A 34 -0.41 -1.67 -12.64
C LEU A 34 -0.86 -0.26 -13.03
N ASP A 35 -1.57 -0.16 -14.16
CA ASP A 35 -2.26 1.06 -14.56
C ASP A 35 -3.65 1.20 -13.89
N LYS A 36 -4.35 2.32 -14.14
CA LYS A 36 -5.67 2.59 -13.53
C LYS A 36 -6.72 1.53 -13.90
N PRO A 37 -6.89 1.13 -15.18
CA PRO A 37 -7.74 0.00 -15.57
C PRO A 37 -7.40 -1.31 -14.85
N GLU A 38 -6.13 -1.67 -14.77
CA GLU A 38 -5.64 -2.90 -14.14
C GLU A 38 -5.88 -2.90 -12.63
N LEU A 39 -5.59 -1.79 -11.95
CA LEU A 39 -5.90 -1.62 -10.52
C LEU A 39 -7.40 -1.77 -10.24
N ARG A 40 -8.27 -1.24 -11.11
CA ARG A 40 -9.73 -1.41 -10.98
C ARG A 40 -10.15 -2.87 -11.17
N LYS A 41 -9.56 -3.57 -12.13
CA LYS A 41 -9.82 -5.00 -12.36
C LYS A 41 -9.35 -5.83 -11.16
N TYR A 42 -8.11 -5.63 -10.73
CA TYR A 42 -7.49 -6.33 -9.61
C TYR A 42 -8.25 -6.11 -8.30
N TYR A 43 -8.70 -4.88 -8.02
CA TYR A 43 -9.54 -4.58 -6.86
C TYR A 43 -10.83 -5.40 -6.86
N LYS A 44 -11.54 -5.47 -7.99
CA LYS A 44 -12.79 -6.25 -8.12
C LYS A 44 -12.56 -7.75 -7.90
N GLU A 45 -11.46 -8.28 -8.44
CA GLU A 45 -11.08 -9.69 -8.25
C GLU A 45 -10.78 -10.00 -6.78
N ARG A 46 -10.04 -9.12 -6.10
CA ARG A 46 -9.70 -9.29 -4.68
C ARG A 46 -10.90 -9.17 -3.75
N ILE A 47 -11.81 -8.23 -3.98
CA ILE A 47 -13.08 -8.13 -3.23
C ILE A 47 -13.91 -9.40 -3.37
N ARG A 48 -14.01 -9.95 -4.59
CA ARG A 48 -14.73 -11.22 -4.82
C ARG A 48 -14.08 -12.38 -4.07
N ALA A 49 -12.75 -12.44 -4.05
CA ALA A 49 -12.01 -13.47 -3.35
C ALA A 49 -12.16 -13.39 -1.81
N GLU A 50 -12.10 -12.19 -1.22
CA GLU A 50 -12.30 -12.01 0.24
C GLU A 50 -13.71 -12.38 0.69
N ASN A 51 -14.74 -12.07 -0.11
CA ASN A 51 -16.12 -12.47 0.19
C ASN A 51 -16.31 -14.00 0.21
N VAL A 52 -15.44 -14.76 -0.46
CA VAL A 52 -15.47 -16.23 -0.48
C VAL A 52 -14.71 -16.83 0.71
N ASN A 53 -13.75 -16.10 1.30
CA ASN A 53 -13.00 -16.55 2.47
C ASN A 53 -12.80 -15.40 3.49
N PRO A 54 -13.75 -15.21 4.42
CA PRO A 54 -13.74 -14.10 5.38
C PRO A 54 -12.59 -14.15 6.41
N GLN A 55 -11.85 -15.26 6.49
CA GLN A 55 -10.66 -15.39 7.33
C GLN A 55 -9.40 -14.75 6.72
N SER A 56 -9.45 -14.36 5.45
CA SER A 56 -8.43 -13.52 4.84
C SER A 56 -8.49 -12.13 5.46
N LYS A 57 -7.72 -11.91 6.52
CA LYS A 57 -7.63 -10.63 7.24
C LYS A 57 -7.43 -9.49 6.23
N GLY A 58 -8.43 -8.60 6.13
CA GLY A 58 -8.61 -7.55 5.12
C GLY A 58 -7.51 -6.48 4.98
N ALA A 59 -6.29 -6.75 5.44
CA ALA A 59 -5.10 -5.92 5.22
C ALA A 59 -4.72 -5.84 3.73
N GLY A 60 -5.31 -6.69 2.88
CA GLY A 60 -4.93 -6.77 1.48
C GLY A 60 -5.60 -5.75 0.55
N VAL A 61 -6.87 -5.44 0.79
CA VAL A 61 -7.66 -4.57 -0.09
C VAL A 61 -7.33 -3.10 0.12
N GLY A 62 -6.94 -2.72 1.35
CA GLY A 62 -6.60 -1.33 1.69
C GLY A 62 -5.51 -0.74 0.79
N LEU A 63 -4.40 -1.45 0.59
CA LEU A 63 -3.31 -1.00 -0.30
C LEU A 63 -3.76 -0.85 -1.76
N ILE A 64 -4.65 -1.73 -2.23
CA ILE A 64 -5.18 -1.67 -3.60
C ILE A 64 -6.05 -0.43 -3.76
N GLU A 65 -6.93 -0.15 -2.80
CA GLU A 65 -7.78 1.03 -2.85
C GLU A 65 -6.96 2.33 -2.76
N ILE A 66 -5.90 2.34 -1.95
CA ILE A 66 -4.93 3.45 -1.89
C ILE A 66 -4.28 3.67 -3.25
N ALA A 67 -3.69 2.63 -3.87
CA ALA A 67 -3.05 2.73 -5.18
C ALA A 67 -4.01 3.24 -6.25
N ARG A 68 -5.28 2.83 -6.19
CA ARG A 68 -6.33 3.23 -7.15
C ARG A 68 -6.74 4.70 -7.03
N ARG A 69 -6.64 5.27 -5.83
CA ARG A 69 -6.94 6.69 -5.54
C ARG A 69 -5.72 7.60 -5.69
N ALA A 70 -4.52 7.03 -5.65
CA ALA A 70 -3.30 7.78 -5.82
C ALA A 70 -3.23 8.41 -7.22
N SER A 71 -2.70 9.62 -7.28
CA SER A 71 -2.40 10.34 -8.53
C SER A 71 -1.02 9.98 -9.08
N SER A 72 -0.19 9.31 -8.28
CA SER A 72 1.14 8.80 -8.62
C SER A 72 1.35 7.41 -8.03
N LYS A 73 2.50 6.79 -8.33
CA LYS A 73 2.96 5.58 -7.63
C LYS A 73 3.03 5.82 -6.12
N ILE A 74 2.81 4.77 -5.35
CA ILE A 74 3.01 4.78 -3.90
C ILE A 74 4.51 4.78 -3.64
N GLU A 75 4.96 5.74 -2.85
CA GLU A 75 6.33 5.79 -2.34
C GLU A 75 6.35 5.21 -0.93
N TYR A 76 7.40 4.48 -0.57
CA TYR A 76 7.52 3.89 0.76
C TYR A 76 8.97 3.67 1.16
N GLU A 77 9.18 3.52 2.46
CA GLU A 77 10.47 3.26 3.07
C GLU A 77 10.30 2.35 4.29
N PHE A 78 11.30 1.52 4.55
CA PHE A 78 11.45 0.78 5.80
C PHE A 78 12.71 1.24 6.49
N THR A 79 12.55 1.90 7.65
CA THR A 79 13.68 2.29 8.50
C THR A 79 13.90 1.19 9.53
N PRO A 80 15.05 0.48 9.53
CA PRO A 80 15.32 -0.57 10.51
C PRO A 80 15.24 -0.01 11.94
N LEU A 81 14.65 -0.80 12.84
CA LEU A 81 14.64 -0.56 14.28
C LEU A 81 15.39 -1.70 14.99
N GLU A 82 15.56 -1.56 16.30
CA GLU A 82 16.03 -2.65 17.15
C GLU A 82 14.95 -3.76 17.26
N ASP A 83 15.37 -4.96 17.67
CA ASP A 83 14.52 -6.12 17.99
C ASP A 83 13.78 -6.81 16.83
N GLY A 84 14.28 -6.72 15.60
CA GLY A 84 13.67 -7.43 14.45
C GLY A 84 12.42 -6.76 13.91
N TYR A 85 12.37 -5.44 14.02
CA TYR A 85 11.29 -4.61 13.48
C TYR A 85 11.84 -3.51 12.58
N SER A 86 10.96 -2.99 11.74
CA SER A 86 11.19 -1.81 10.93
C SER A 86 10.05 -0.82 11.12
N PHE A 87 10.35 0.48 11.02
CA PHE A 87 9.33 1.50 10.88
C PHE A 87 8.99 1.67 9.40
N PHE A 88 7.82 1.22 9.01
CA PHE A 88 7.29 1.41 7.67
C PHE A 88 6.74 2.83 7.53
N THR A 89 7.15 3.53 6.48
CA THR A 89 6.60 4.84 6.09
C THR A 89 6.08 4.74 4.67
N MET A 90 4.91 5.31 4.40
CA MET A 90 4.27 5.35 3.08
C MET A 90 3.83 6.77 2.76
N PHE A 91 4.08 7.20 1.52
CA PHE A 91 3.65 8.47 0.96
C PHE A 91 2.76 8.23 -0.26
N VAL A 92 1.61 8.90 -0.27
CA VAL A 92 0.62 8.78 -1.35
C VAL A 92 0.24 10.17 -1.81
N THR A 93 0.58 10.50 -3.05
CA THR A 93 0.17 11.77 -3.66
C THR A 93 -1.28 11.69 -4.13
N VAL A 94 -2.11 12.63 -3.68
CA VAL A 94 -3.53 12.76 -4.06
C VAL A 94 -3.73 14.04 -4.86
N GLY A 95 -4.55 13.95 -5.91
CA GLY A 95 -4.79 15.03 -6.87
C GLY A 95 -5.89 14.67 -7.85
#